data_AF-A0A8B8J8U6-F1
#
_entry.id   AF-A0A8B8J8U6-F1
#
_cell.length_a   1.000
_cell.length_b   1.000
_cell.length_c   1.000
_cell.angle_alpha   90.00
_cell.angle_beta   90.00
_cell.angle_gamma   90.00
#
_symmetry.space_group_name_H-M   'P 1'
#
loop_
_entity.id
_entity.type
_entity.pdbx_description
1 polymer ?
#
loop_
_entity_poly.entity_id
_entity_poly.type
_entity_poly.pdbx_seq_one_letter_code
_entity_poly.pdbx_strand_id
1 'polypeptide(L)'
;MILSMDLNASPLPEEDDAPYEEQVEGEIIHEEHAESAVTTMRREREERKRRLKRENQDEGAKRFSQPMRNDFMSQNRSGRSYGRVKEVPQGWLDCPAYGQCIGYIIPSKVPLDETYNESVVPGKRYSSRQVINKQRRGGRELGLVIDLTNTTRYYSPSEWTKQGIKHVKIPCKGRDAVPDNESVNTFVYEVMQFLSRQKHSKKYILVHCTHGHNRTGFMIIHFLMRSQLWHVSDALHKFAQARPPGIYKQDYIESLYMFYHESPENLFCPPTPEWKRSSDLDLNGVAVQDDDDDGDTATLSHEHMENKIITNDDVLGDAIPYDQQDSLRLICYQLLDLTPSVRGNARFPGSHPVSLNRDNLQLLRQRYYYATWKADGTRYMMLITTHGCYLIDRNFCFRRVQMRFPLKNVNEGFHNLTLIDGEMIIDTLPDTGLKRRYLLYDLVALNSNSVIKRDWLVSQDIKYVNIGIENKITRMPKTL
;
A
#
# COMPACT_ATOMS: atom_id res chain seq x y z
N MET A 1 12.21 -31.69 -58.16
CA MET A 1 10.84 -31.58 -58.69
C MET A 1 9.92 -31.41 -57.50
N ILE A 2 9.23 -30.27 -57.47
CA ILE A 2 8.28 -29.89 -56.44
C ILE A 2 6.98 -30.62 -56.78
N LEU A 3 6.45 -31.41 -55.84
CA LEU A 3 5.08 -31.92 -55.91
C LEU A 3 4.26 -31.14 -54.87
N SER A 4 3.46 -30.22 -55.40
CA SER A 4 2.39 -29.53 -54.70
C SER A 4 1.26 -30.51 -54.40
N MET A 5 0.88 -30.65 -53.12
CA MET A 5 -0.40 -31.23 -52.74
C MET A 5 -1.25 -30.15 -52.09
N ASP A 6 -2.41 -29.93 -52.69
CA ASP A 6 -3.44 -28.98 -52.30
C ASP A 6 -4.21 -29.53 -51.09
N LEU A 7 -4.27 -28.76 -50.00
CA LEU A 7 -4.82 -29.17 -48.69
C LEU A 7 -6.25 -28.62 -48.43
N ASN A 8 -6.99 -28.26 -49.49
CA ASN A 8 -8.36 -27.75 -49.37
C ASN A 8 -9.42 -28.70 -49.96
N ALA A 9 -9.44 -29.96 -49.52
CA ALA A 9 -10.55 -30.88 -49.79
C ALA A 9 -11.30 -31.21 -48.49
N SER A 10 -12.57 -30.78 -48.39
CA SER A 10 -13.49 -31.17 -47.31
C SER A 10 -13.94 -32.62 -47.46
N PRO A 11 -14.04 -33.42 -46.38
CA PRO A 11 -14.54 -34.79 -46.46
C PRO A 11 -16.08 -34.82 -46.53
N LEU A 12 -16.61 -35.63 -47.44
CA LEU A 12 -18.04 -35.99 -47.55
C LEU A 12 -18.39 -37.09 -46.53
N PRO A 13 -19.65 -37.17 -46.07
CA PRO A 13 -20.09 -38.14 -45.07
C PRO A 13 -20.37 -39.51 -45.70
N GLU A 14 -19.94 -40.57 -45.03
CA GLU A 14 -20.44 -41.94 -45.29
C GLU A 14 -21.38 -42.33 -44.15
N GLU A 15 -22.62 -42.64 -44.52
CA GLU A 15 -23.62 -43.35 -43.72
C GLU A 15 -23.44 -44.86 -43.98
N ASP A 16 -23.43 -45.68 -42.93
CA ASP A 16 -24.24 -46.91 -42.86
C ASP A 16 -24.13 -47.57 -41.47
N ASP A 17 -25.32 -47.88 -40.92
CA ASP A 17 -25.60 -48.56 -39.66
C ASP A 17 -25.43 -50.09 -39.75
N ALA A 18 -24.97 -50.74 -38.67
CA ALA A 18 -25.66 -51.85 -37.98
C ALA A 18 -24.83 -52.43 -36.81
N PRO A 19 -25.49 -52.91 -35.71
CA PRO A 19 -24.85 -53.22 -34.43
C PRO A 19 -24.47 -54.71 -34.30
N TYR A 20 -23.38 -54.99 -33.58
CA TYR A 20 -23.03 -56.35 -33.12
C TYR A 20 -23.22 -56.43 -31.60
N GLU A 21 -24.17 -57.27 -31.17
CA GLU A 21 -24.35 -57.70 -29.78
C GLU A 21 -23.33 -58.80 -29.45
N GLU A 22 -22.65 -58.69 -28.31
CA GLU A 22 -21.96 -59.83 -27.71
C GLU A 22 -22.22 -59.82 -26.19
N GLN A 23 -22.89 -60.89 -25.74
CA GLN A 23 -23.10 -61.22 -24.34
C GLN A 23 -21.84 -61.90 -23.80
N VAL A 24 -21.25 -61.39 -22.72
CA VAL A 24 -20.34 -62.16 -21.86
C VAL A 24 -20.70 -61.89 -20.39
N GLU A 25 -20.77 -62.99 -19.66
CA GLU A 25 -21.20 -63.15 -18.27
C GLU A 25 -20.28 -62.47 -17.25
N GLY A 26 -20.79 -62.30 -16.04
CA GLY A 26 -20.24 -61.40 -15.04
C GLY A 26 -18.97 -61.89 -14.34
N GLU A 27 -18.05 -60.94 -14.14
CA GLU A 27 -17.04 -60.97 -13.09
C GLU A 27 -17.21 -59.71 -12.23
N ILE A 28 -17.41 -59.90 -10.92
CA ILE A 28 -17.44 -58.82 -9.93
C ILE A 28 -16.00 -58.36 -9.70
N ILE A 29 -15.59 -57.29 -10.38
CA ILE A 29 -14.32 -56.60 -10.12
C ILE A 29 -14.63 -55.42 -9.20
N HIS A 30 -13.96 -55.40 -8.04
CA HIS A 30 -13.97 -54.30 -7.09
C HIS A 30 -13.43 -53.01 -7.77
N GLU A 31 -14.31 -52.10 -8.18
CA GLU A 31 -13.92 -50.75 -8.58
C GLU A 31 -13.47 -49.97 -7.32
N GLU A 32 -12.15 -49.78 -7.17
CA GLU A 32 -11.63 -48.65 -6.41
C GLU A 32 -12.04 -47.38 -7.15
N HIS A 33 -13.04 -46.67 -6.59
CA HIS A 33 -13.54 -45.41 -7.12
C HIS A 33 -12.44 -44.34 -7.03
N ALA A 34 -11.62 -44.22 -8.06
CA ALA A 34 -10.64 -43.14 -8.20
C ALA A 34 -11.38 -41.83 -8.49
N GLU A 35 -11.60 -41.03 -7.45
CA GLU A 35 -12.19 -39.69 -7.56
C GLU A 35 -11.26 -38.80 -8.41
N SER A 36 -11.75 -38.28 -9.54
CA SER A 36 -11.01 -37.33 -10.38
C SER A 36 -10.68 -36.06 -9.60
N ALA A 37 -9.52 -35.44 -9.86
CA ALA A 37 -9.14 -34.16 -9.26
C ALA A 37 -10.22 -33.07 -9.46
N VAL A 38 -10.99 -33.14 -10.54
CA VAL A 38 -12.12 -32.23 -10.83
C VAL A 38 -13.29 -32.46 -9.87
N THR A 39 -13.59 -33.72 -9.54
CA THR A 39 -14.65 -34.07 -8.58
C THR A 39 -14.24 -33.70 -7.15
N THR A 40 -12.98 -33.90 -6.78
CA THR A 40 -12.42 -33.46 -5.50
C THR A 40 -12.50 -31.94 -5.34
N MET A 41 -12.09 -31.17 -6.35
CA MET A 41 -12.21 -29.71 -6.35
C MET A 41 -13.65 -29.23 -6.25
N ARG A 42 -14.59 -29.89 -6.95
CA ARG A 42 -16.01 -29.51 -6.91
C ARG A 42 -16.60 -29.78 -5.53
N ARG A 43 -16.27 -30.92 -4.91
CA ARG A 43 -16.68 -31.27 -3.55
C ARG A 43 -16.15 -30.25 -2.54
N GLU A 44 -14.84 -29.96 -2.58
CA GLU A 44 -14.23 -28.96 -1.71
C GLU A 44 -14.84 -27.57 -1.89
N ARG A 45 -15.11 -27.15 -3.12
CA ARG A 45 -15.74 -25.85 -3.41
C ARG A 45 -17.16 -25.76 -2.87
N GLU A 46 -17.95 -26.83 -2.98
CA GLU A 46 -19.30 -26.88 -2.42
C GLU A 46 -19.30 -26.93 -0.90
N GLU A 47 -18.33 -27.63 -0.32
CA GLU A 47 -18.14 -27.70 1.13
C GLU A 47 -17.72 -26.34 1.71
N ARG A 48 -16.83 -25.61 1.01
CA ARG A 48 -16.47 -24.22 1.34
C ARG A 48 -17.66 -23.26 1.24
N LYS A 49 -18.50 -23.39 0.21
CA LYS A 49 -19.75 -22.61 0.10
C LYS A 49 -20.71 -22.92 1.25
N ARG A 50 -20.82 -24.18 1.68
CA ARG A 50 -21.65 -24.57 2.82
C ARG A 50 -21.10 -24.03 4.15
N ARG A 51 -19.78 -24.00 4.34
CA ARG A 51 -19.13 -23.36 5.50
C ARG A 51 -19.40 -21.86 5.57
N LEU A 52 -19.16 -21.14 4.46
CA LEU A 52 -19.46 -19.71 4.35
C LEU A 52 -20.94 -19.38 4.60
N LYS A 53 -21.85 -20.27 4.21
CA LYS A 53 -23.30 -20.10 4.44
C LYS A 53 -23.70 -20.35 5.91
N ARG A 54 -22.96 -21.20 6.63
CA ARG A 54 -23.12 -21.42 8.08
C ARG A 54 -22.53 -20.25 8.88
N GLU A 55 -21.35 -19.76 8.50
CA GLU A 55 -20.70 -18.59 9.11
C GLU A 55 -21.49 -17.29 8.87
N ASN A 56 -22.06 -17.09 7.67
CA ASN A 56 -22.93 -15.93 7.39
C ASN A 56 -24.31 -15.99 8.07
N GLN A 57 -24.74 -17.16 8.58
CA GLN A 57 -25.96 -17.25 9.38
C GLN A 57 -25.73 -16.77 10.82
N ASP A 58 -24.52 -16.94 11.36
CA ASP A 58 -24.14 -16.42 12.69
C ASP A 58 -23.78 -14.91 12.65
N GLU A 59 -23.36 -14.38 11.49
CA GLU A 59 -23.10 -12.94 11.28
C GLU A 59 -24.37 -12.12 10.95
N GLY A 60 -25.54 -12.77 10.82
CA GLY A 60 -26.83 -12.15 10.48
C GLY A 60 -27.39 -11.13 11.49
N ALA A 61 -26.69 -10.88 12.60
CA ALA A 61 -27.09 -9.96 13.66
C ALA A 61 -26.35 -8.60 13.68
N LYS A 62 -25.51 -8.27 12.68
CA LYS A 62 -24.93 -6.91 12.55
C LYS A 62 -25.33 -6.26 11.23
N ARG A 63 -26.38 -5.45 11.30
CA ARG A 63 -26.97 -4.69 10.18
C ARG A 63 -25.99 -3.70 9.56
N PHE A 64 -26.01 -3.70 8.23
CA PHE A 64 -25.62 -2.65 7.28
C PHE A 64 -25.73 -1.21 7.81
N SER A 65 -24.66 -0.43 7.69
CA SER A 65 -24.73 1.05 7.64
C SER A 65 -24.41 1.52 6.21
N GLN A 66 -25.38 2.23 5.62
CA GLN A 66 -25.33 2.85 4.29
C GLN A 66 -24.31 4.00 4.22
N PRO A 67 -23.87 4.41 3.00
CA PRO A 67 -22.95 5.52 2.82
C PRO A 67 -23.64 6.85 3.12
N MET A 68 -23.13 7.58 4.12
CA MET A 68 -23.63 8.91 4.47
C MET A 68 -23.28 9.93 3.37
N ARG A 69 -24.34 10.42 2.72
CA ARG A 69 -24.36 11.65 1.93
C ARG A 69 -24.05 12.87 2.80
N ASN A 70 -23.40 13.86 2.20
CA ASN A 70 -23.27 15.23 2.72
C ASN A 70 -24.61 15.75 3.27
N ASP A 71 -24.64 16.10 4.56
CA ASP A 71 -25.59 17.06 5.11
C ASP A 71 -24.85 18.08 5.97
N PHE A 72 -24.72 19.29 5.42
CA PHE A 72 -24.52 20.50 6.19
C PHE A 72 -25.86 20.82 6.87
N MET A 73 -26.05 20.43 8.13
CA MET A 73 -27.09 21.03 8.97
C MET A 73 -26.62 21.30 10.40
N SER A 74 -26.97 22.51 10.81
CA SER A 74 -26.65 23.19 12.06
C SER A 74 -27.13 22.39 13.27
N GLN A 75 -26.21 21.96 14.14
CA GLN A 75 -26.56 21.55 15.50
C GLN A 75 -26.56 22.79 16.40
N ASN A 76 -27.76 23.28 16.70
CA ASN A 76 -27.99 24.27 17.72
C ASN A 76 -28.58 23.61 18.98
N ARG A 77 -27.76 23.63 20.03
CA ARG A 77 -28.06 23.73 21.48
C ARG A 77 -28.78 22.58 22.22
N SER A 78 -28.01 21.98 23.12
CA SER A 78 -28.39 21.85 24.54
C SER A 78 -27.14 21.79 25.43
N GLY A 79 -27.05 22.70 26.42
CA GLY A 79 -26.06 22.69 27.50
C GLY A 79 -24.94 23.74 27.40
N ARG A 80 -25.19 24.95 27.91
CA ARG A 80 -24.13 25.95 28.17
C ARG A 80 -23.19 25.39 29.25
N SER A 81 -22.04 24.84 28.86
CA SER A 81 -20.89 24.70 29.74
C SER A 81 -20.11 26.01 29.67
N TYR A 82 -20.18 26.81 30.75
CA TYR A 82 -19.26 27.92 30.93
C TYR A 82 -17.83 27.35 31.05
N GLY A 83 -17.00 27.66 30.04
CA GLY A 83 -15.54 27.79 30.11
C GLY A 83 -14.73 26.75 30.90
N ARG A 84 -14.60 25.51 30.40
CA ARG A 84 -13.36 24.77 30.68
C ARG A 84 -12.26 25.37 29.82
N VAL A 85 -11.27 25.96 30.47
CA VAL A 85 -10.00 26.40 29.85
C VAL A 85 -9.43 25.21 29.09
N LYS A 86 -9.14 25.36 27.80
CA LYS A 86 -8.55 24.28 27.00
C LYS A 86 -7.11 24.07 27.44
N GLU A 87 -6.80 22.89 27.96
CA GLU A 87 -5.44 22.53 28.35
C GLU A 87 -4.55 22.38 27.11
N VAL A 88 -3.34 22.91 27.20
CA VAL A 88 -2.31 22.75 26.16
C VAL A 88 -1.69 21.36 26.28
N PRO A 89 -1.27 20.71 25.17
CA PRO A 89 -0.55 19.45 25.27
C PRO A 89 0.72 19.60 26.11
N GLN A 90 1.03 18.61 26.94
CA GLN A 90 2.24 18.61 27.77
C GLN A 90 3.50 18.80 26.92
N GLY A 91 4.42 19.61 27.42
CA GLY A 91 5.66 19.96 26.73
C GLY A 91 5.48 20.81 25.47
N TRP A 92 4.25 21.19 25.09
CA TRP A 92 4.02 22.00 23.89
C TRP A 92 4.60 23.41 24.01
N LEU A 93 4.54 24.03 25.19
CA LEU A 93 4.96 25.43 25.40
C LEU A 93 6.45 25.62 25.10
N ASP A 94 7.30 24.70 25.54
CA ASP A 94 8.75 24.78 25.37
C ASP A 94 9.27 24.01 24.16
N CYS A 95 8.43 23.20 23.53
CA CYS A 95 8.73 22.61 22.23
C CYS A 95 8.98 23.72 21.17
N PRO A 96 10.11 23.69 20.44
CA PRO A 96 10.39 24.66 19.38
C PRO A 96 9.29 24.66 18.31
N ALA A 97 8.95 25.83 17.76
CA ALA A 97 7.79 25.95 16.87
C ALA A 97 7.90 25.14 15.56
N TYR A 98 9.02 25.25 14.85
CA TYR A 98 9.29 24.54 13.60
C TYR A 98 10.79 24.29 13.43
N GLY A 99 11.15 23.33 12.58
CA GLY A 99 12.53 23.05 12.18
C GLY A 99 12.90 23.70 10.84
N GLN A 100 14.15 23.54 10.43
CA GLN A 100 14.61 23.92 9.10
C GLN A 100 13.91 23.09 8.02
N CYS A 101 13.82 23.63 6.80
CA CYS A 101 13.19 22.91 5.71
C CYS A 101 14.07 21.77 5.20
N ILE A 102 13.45 20.62 4.96
CA ILE A 102 14.04 19.47 4.26
C ILE A 102 13.44 19.48 2.85
N GLY A 103 14.19 20.01 1.88
CA GLY A 103 13.62 20.38 0.59
C GLY A 103 12.53 21.44 0.76
N TYR A 104 11.29 21.11 0.37
CA TYR A 104 10.12 21.99 0.53
C TYR A 104 9.26 21.63 1.74
N ILE A 105 9.71 20.71 2.60
CA ILE A 105 8.95 20.25 3.76
C ILE A 105 9.46 20.93 5.03
N ILE A 106 8.55 21.49 5.82
CA ILE A 106 8.83 22.18 7.08
C ILE A 106 8.22 21.35 8.22
N PRO A 107 9.04 20.66 9.04
CA PRO A 107 8.54 19.99 10.23
C PRO A 107 8.14 21.03 11.29
N SER A 108 6.96 20.90 11.86
CA SER A 108 6.40 21.85 12.82
C SER A 108 5.69 21.14 13.95
N LYS A 109 5.62 21.77 15.13
CA LYS A 109 4.62 21.41 16.15
C LYS A 109 3.22 21.87 15.70
N VAL A 110 2.18 21.36 16.35
CA VAL A 110 0.80 21.77 16.05
C VAL A 110 0.59 23.24 16.41
N PRO A 111 -0.01 24.07 15.54
CA PRO A 111 -0.47 25.38 15.95
C PRO A 111 -1.72 25.28 16.82
N LEU A 112 -1.88 26.22 17.75
CA LEU A 112 -3.06 26.32 18.60
C LEU A 112 -3.82 27.60 18.25
N ASP A 113 -5.11 27.46 18.02
CA ASP A 113 -5.98 28.60 17.73
C ASP A 113 -6.21 29.50 18.96
N GLU A 114 -6.93 30.59 18.75
CA GLU A 114 -7.19 31.61 19.76
C GLU A 114 -7.98 31.08 20.98
N THR A 115 -8.60 29.90 20.89
CA THR A 115 -9.30 29.28 22.03
C THR A 115 -8.34 28.81 23.12
N TYR A 116 -7.03 28.75 22.86
CA TYR A 116 -5.98 28.44 23.83
C TYR A 116 -5.31 29.69 24.42
N ASN A 117 -5.77 30.89 24.10
CA ASN A 117 -5.11 32.14 24.51
C ASN A 117 -5.04 32.39 26.02
N GLU A 118 -5.96 31.79 26.79
CA GLU A 118 -5.96 31.82 28.26
C GLU A 118 -4.89 30.89 28.85
N SER A 119 -4.61 29.79 28.16
CA SER A 119 -3.62 28.77 28.56
C SER A 119 -2.21 29.04 28.02
N VAL A 120 -2.07 29.96 27.05
CA VAL A 120 -0.80 30.25 26.37
C VAL A 120 -0.45 31.73 26.49
N VAL A 121 0.65 32.00 27.22
CA VAL A 121 1.19 33.35 27.40
C VAL A 121 1.50 34.02 26.05
N PRO A 122 1.27 35.35 25.89
CA PRO A 122 1.38 36.04 24.60
C PRO A 122 2.66 35.78 23.81
N GLY A 123 3.82 35.69 24.47
CA GLY A 123 5.11 35.44 23.82
C GLY A 123 5.33 34.01 23.29
N LYS A 124 4.53 33.04 23.75
CA LYS A 124 4.63 31.61 23.38
C LYS A 124 3.53 31.15 22.43
N ARG A 125 2.61 32.06 22.03
CA ARG A 125 1.52 31.75 21.09
C ARG A 125 2.07 31.31 19.73
N TYR A 126 1.39 30.34 19.13
CA TYR A 126 1.72 29.79 17.82
C TYR A 126 0.44 29.38 17.07
N SER A 127 -0.33 30.35 16.59
CA SER A 127 -1.54 30.11 15.79
C SER A 127 -1.23 29.93 14.30
N SER A 128 -2.18 29.39 13.53
CA SER A 128 -2.04 29.21 12.07
C SER A 128 -1.64 30.51 11.36
N ARG A 129 -2.22 31.65 11.76
CA ARG A 129 -1.85 32.98 11.24
C ARG A 129 -0.39 33.34 11.57
N GLN A 130 0.06 33.03 12.77
CA GLN A 130 1.47 33.26 13.14
C GLN A 130 2.41 32.33 12.38
N VAL A 131 2.02 31.09 12.11
CA VAL A 131 2.81 30.17 11.27
C VAL A 131 2.99 30.77 9.88
N ILE A 132 1.89 31.13 9.21
CA ILE A 132 1.91 31.70 7.85
C ILE A 132 2.80 32.95 7.81
N ASN A 133 2.60 33.88 8.75
CA ASN A 133 3.39 35.12 8.80
C ASN A 133 4.88 34.85 9.04
N LYS A 134 5.24 33.92 9.94
CA LYS A 134 6.64 33.55 10.20
C LYS A 134 7.28 32.92 8.97
N GLN A 135 6.59 32.02 8.27
CA GLN A 135 7.14 31.39 7.06
C GLN A 135 7.29 32.40 5.91
N ARG A 136 6.29 33.27 5.69
CA ARG A 136 6.35 34.34 4.67
C ARG A 136 7.51 35.30 4.90
N ARG A 137 7.74 35.74 6.15
CA ARG A 137 8.91 36.58 6.50
C ARG A 137 10.24 35.88 6.22
N GLY A 138 10.26 34.55 6.32
CA GLY A 138 11.41 33.72 5.94
C GLY A 138 11.50 33.41 4.44
N GLY A 139 10.72 34.09 3.58
CA GLY A 139 10.70 33.86 2.14
C GLY A 139 10.01 32.57 1.70
N ARG A 140 9.21 31.94 2.58
CA ARG A 140 8.57 30.63 2.32
C ARG A 140 7.06 30.78 2.26
N GLU A 141 6.49 30.64 1.07
CA GLU A 141 5.03 30.61 0.88
C GLU A 141 4.51 29.19 1.08
N LEU A 142 3.59 29.00 2.02
CA LEU A 142 2.95 27.70 2.27
C LEU A 142 1.90 27.43 1.19
N GLY A 143 1.78 26.17 0.77
CA GLY A 143 0.69 25.73 -0.13
C GLY A 143 0.00 24.43 0.30
N LEU A 144 0.60 23.68 1.22
CA LEU A 144 0.01 22.48 1.80
C LEU A 144 0.33 22.40 3.30
N VAL A 145 -0.63 21.97 4.09
CA VAL A 145 -0.49 21.56 5.48
C VAL A 145 -0.93 20.11 5.59
N ILE A 146 -0.06 19.26 6.13
CA ILE A 146 -0.37 17.88 6.48
C ILE A 146 -0.41 17.75 8.00
N ASP A 147 -1.61 17.49 8.51
CA ASP A 147 -1.93 17.32 9.93
C ASP A 147 -1.97 15.82 10.28
N LEU A 148 -1.00 15.39 11.09
CA LEU A 148 -0.82 14.01 11.54
C LEU A 148 -1.47 13.73 12.91
N THR A 149 -2.15 14.72 13.50
CA THR A 149 -2.78 14.56 14.82
C THR A 149 -4.04 13.70 14.72
N ASN A 150 -4.35 12.94 15.76
CA ASN A 150 -5.58 12.15 15.85
C ASN A 150 -6.74 12.94 16.52
N THR A 151 -6.76 14.27 16.36
CA THR A 151 -7.78 15.13 16.97
C THR A 151 -8.04 16.37 16.13
N THR A 152 -9.19 17.03 16.30
CA THR A 152 -9.54 18.29 15.63
C THR A 152 -9.63 19.48 16.60
N ARG A 153 -9.24 19.29 17.87
CA ARG A 153 -9.45 20.29 18.94
C ARG A 153 -8.55 21.54 18.85
N TYR A 154 -7.43 21.44 18.14
CA TYR A 154 -6.33 22.42 18.18
C TYR A 154 -6.58 23.66 17.32
N TYR A 155 -7.14 23.47 16.13
CA TYR A 155 -7.47 24.55 15.19
C TYR A 155 -8.47 24.08 14.15
N SER A 156 -9.17 25.03 13.51
CA SER A 156 -10.03 24.75 12.35
C SER A 156 -9.23 24.68 11.04
N PRO A 157 -9.39 23.65 10.21
CA PRO A 157 -8.80 23.59 8.86
C PRO A 157 -9.16 24.79 7.96
N SER A 158 -10.27 25.46 8.25
CA SER A 158 -10.72 26.65 7.51
C SER A 158 -9.72 27.81 7.57
N GLU A 159 -8.90 27.89 8.62
CA GLU A 159 -7.87 28.94 8.77
C GLU A 159 -6.75 28.84 7.71
N TRP A 160 -6.51 27.64 7.19
CA TRP A 160 -5.55 27.42 6.10
C TRP A 160 -6.19 27.61 4.73
N THR A 161 -7.37 27.04 4.53
CA THR A 161 -8.04 27.04 3.22
C THR A 161 -8.48 28.44 2.80
N LYS A 162 -8.90 29.31 3.74
CA LYS A 162 -9.17 30.74 3.48
C LYS A 162 -7.94 31.50 2.95
N GLN A 163 -6.74 31.01 3.23
CA GLN A 163 -5.47 31.58 2.77
C GLN A 163 -4.97 30.92 1.48
N GLY A 164 -5.77 30.05 0.85
CA GLY A 164 -5.39 29.32 -0.35
C GLY A 164 -4.37 28.19 -0.10
N ILE A 165 -4.27 27.70 1.13
CA ILE A 165 -3.39 26.61 1.54
C ILE A 165 -4.22 25.33 1.65
N LYS A 166 -3.85 24.28 0.90
CA LYS A 166 -4.51 22.96 1.00
C LYS A 166 -4.26 22.40 2.41
N HIS A 167 -5.28 21.86 3.05
CA HIS A 167 -5.15 21.14 4.32
C HIS A 167 -5.51 19.66 4.10
N VAL A 168 -4.65 18.76 4.58
CA VAL A 168 -4.86 17.31 4.53
C VAL A 168 -4.65 16.76 5.92
N LYS A 169 -5.61 15.99 6.43
CA LYS A 169 -5.50 15.29 7.71
C LYS A 169 -5.23 13.80 7.48
N ILE A 170 -4.16 13.28 8.07
CA ILE A 170 -3.79 11.86 8.06
C ILE A 170 -3.69 11.41 9.53
N PRO A 171 -4.82 11.00 10.15
CA PRO A 171 -4.85 10.69 11.57
C PRO A 171 -4.04 9.42 11.86
N CYS A 172 -2.89 9.57 12.51
CA CYS A 172 -2.07 8.45 12.95
C CYS A 172 -2.68 7.84 14.23
N LYS A 173 -3.11 6.58 14.18
CA LYS A 173 -3.73 5.87 15.31
C LYS A 173 -2.66 5.32 16.26
N GLY A 174 -2.95 5.30 17.57
CA GLY A 174 -2.18 4.58 18.60
C GLY A 174 -1.07 5.39 19.28
N ARG A 175 -1.05 5.36 20.62
CA ARG A 175 -0.12 6.10 21.50
C ARG A 175 1.34 5.63 21.36
N ASP A 176 1.52 4.31 21.21
CA ASP A 176 2.83 3.63 21.18
C ASP A 176 3.07 2.80 19.92
N ALA A 177 2.42 3.18 18.84
CA ALA A 177 2.66 2.61 17.53
C ALA A 177 3.24 3.65 16.57
N VAL A 178 4.07 3.17 15.65
CA VAL A 178 4.46 3.92 14.46
C VAL A 178 3.25 4.07 13.52
N PRO A 179 3.21 5.13 12.69
CA PRO A 179 2.21 5.25 11.63
C PRO A 179 2.15 3.99 10.75
N ASP A 180 0.94 3.53 10.46
CA ASP A 180 0.70 2.38 9.59
C ASP A 180 1.09 2.64 8.13
N ASN A 181 1.30 1.57 7.37
CA ASN A 181 1.76 1.67 5.98
C ASN A 181 0.80 2.43 5.07
N GLU A 182 -0.52 2.37 5.31
CA GLU A 182 -1.51 3.06 4.49
C GLU A 182 -1.45 4.58 4.71
N SER A 183 -1.29 4.99 5.98
CA SER A 183 -1.03 6.37 6.37
C SER A 183 0.27 6.90 5.73
N VAL A 184 1.34 6.09 5.75
CA VAL A 184 2.61 6.43 5.08
C VAL A 184 2.43 6.54 3.57
N ASN A 185 1.71 5.61 2.94
CA ASN A 185 1.44 5.65 1.50
C ASN A 185 0.67 6.91 1.11
N THR A 186 -0.33 7.29 1.91
CA THR A 186 -1.11 8.53 1.73
C THR A 186 -0.23 9.76 1.86
N PHE A 187 0.60 9.83 2.90
CA PHE A 187 1.53 10.94 3.11
C PHE A 187 2.47 11.13 1.92
N VAL A 188 3.14 10.05 1.51
CA VAL A 188 4.12 10.09 0.41
C VAL A 188 3.46 10.50 -0.90
N TYR A 189 2.27 9.96 -1.19
CA TYR A 189 1.51 10.33 -2.38
C TYR A 189 1.12 11.81 -2.38
N GLU A 190 0.58 12.33 -1.28
CA GLU A 190 0.17 13.73 -1.16
C GLU A 190 1.35 14.70 -1.34
N VAL A 191 2.48 14.40 -0.71
CA VAL A 191 3.71 15.19 -0.86
C VAL A 191 4.17 15.18 -2.32
N MET A 192 4.27 14.00 -2.95
CA MET A 192 4.72 13.87 -4.33
C MET A 192 3.79 14.57 -5.32
N GLN A 193 2.47 14.41 -5.18
CA GLN A 193 1.47 15.06 -6.02
C GLN A 193 1.51 16.58 -5.87
N PHE A 194 1.68 17.06 -4.65
CA PHE A 194 1.78 18.49 -4.42
C PHE A 194 3.04 19.07 -5.09
N LEU A 195 4.19 18.41 -4.94
CA LEU A 195 5.46 18.85 -5.53
C LEU A 195 5.44 18.77 -7.06
N SER A 196 4.86 17.73 -7.66
CA SER A 196 4.83 17.55 -9.13
C SER A 196 3.93 18.57 -9.84
N ARG A 197 2.87 19.06 -9.17
CA ARG A 197 1.93 20.04 -9.72
C ARG A 197 2.44 21.48 -9.66
N GLN A 198 3.57 21.75 -8.99
CA GLN A 198 4.10 23.11 -8.89
C GLN A 198 4.75 23.53 -10.22
N LYS A 199 4.20 24.54 -10.89
CA LYS A 199 4.69 25.03 -12.19
C LYS A 199 5.75 26.13 -12.08
N HIS A 200 5.43 27.24 -11.40
CA HIS A 200 6.22 28.48 -11.47
C HIS A 200 6.79 28.93 -10.12
N SER A 201 5.96 29.00 -9.08
CA SER A 201 6.39 29.35 -7.72
C SER A 201 6.33 28.12 -6.85
N LYS A 202 7.48 27.75 -6.28
CA LYS A 202 7.55 26.57 -5.42
C LYS A 202 7.06 26.91 -4.02
N LYS A 203 5.95 26.28 -3.63
CA LYS A 203 5.33 26.44 -2.31
C LYS A 203 5.80 25.35 -1.36
N TYR A 204 5.85 25.68 -0.08
CA TYR A 204 6.28 24.79 0.98
C TYR A 204 5.11 23.98 1.57
N ILE A 205 5.46 22.82 2.12
CA ILE A 205 4.58 21.91 2.83
C ILE A 205 4.89 22.03 4.32
N LEU A 206 3.91 22.37 5.15
CA LEU A 206 4.03 22.27 6.60
C LEU A 206 3.55 20.88 7.03
N VAL A 207 4.37 20.13 7.75
CA VAL A 207 3.99 18.81 8.31
C VAL A 207 4.06 18.90 9.82
N HIS A 208 3.00 18.53 10.51
CA HIS A 208 2.99 18.52 11.97
C HIS A 208 2.25 17.32 12.53
N CYS A 209 2.75 16.80 13.65
CA CYS A 209 1.96 16.09 14.64
C CYS A 209 1.74 17.05 15.84
N THR A 210 1.61 16.55 17.06
CA THR A 210 1.49 17.41 18.26
C THR A 210 2.78 18.22 18.47
N HIS A 211 3.94 17.55 18.54
CA HIS A 211 5.24 18.21 18.81
C HIS A 211 6.16 18.32 17.58
N GLY A 212 5.85 17.63 16.48
CA GLY A 212 6.60 17.74 15.22
C GLY A 212 7.94 16.99 15.20
N HIS A 213 8.06 15.86 15.90
CA HIS A 213 9.29 15.07 16.00
C HIS A 213 9.10 13.63 15.54
N ASN A 214 8.51 12.73 16.34
CA ASN A 214 8.45 11.29 16.03
C ASN A 214 7.59 10.96 14.79
N ARG A 215 6.26 11.12 14.84
CA ARG A 215 5.36 10.88 13.68
C ARG A 215 5.73 11.73 12.46
N THR A 216 6.08 13.00 12.68
CA THR A 216 6.51 13.90 11.61
C THR A 216 7.79 13.44 10.94
N GLY A 217 8.81 13.09 11.72
CA GLY A 217 10.08 12.56 11.21
C GLY A 217 9.90 11.24 10.49
N PHE A 218 9.11 10.32 11.05
CA PHE A 218 8.83 9.02 10.45
C PHE A 218 8.24 9.16 9.04
N MET A 219 7.20 10.00 8.90
CA MET A 219 6.58 10.29 7.61
C MET A 219 7.58 10.92 6.63
N ILE A 220 8.35 11.92 7.07
CA ILE A 220 9.33 12.61 6.22
C ILE A 220 10.44 11.66 5.77
N ILE A 221 10.97 10.83 6.66
CA ILE A 221 12.01 9.85 6.33
C ILE A 221 11.48 8.84 5.31
N HIS A 222 10.25 8.33 5.49
CA HIS A 222 9.65 7.47 4.46
C HIS A 222 9.54 8.18 3.10
N PHE A 223 9.22 9.46 3.06
CA PHE A 223 9.24 10.22 1.82
C PHE A 223 10.64 10.35 1.22
N LEU A 224 11.68 10.66 2.02
CA LEU A 224 13.06 10.75 1.55
C LEU A 224 13.55 9.42 0.95
N MET A 225 13.41 8.33 1.70
CA MET A 225 13.79 6.98 1.30
C MET A 225 13.04 6.50 0.04
N ARG A 226 11.84 7.05 -0.22
CA ARG A 226 11.02 6.67 -1.39
C ARG A 226 11.17 7.59 -2.59
N SER A 227 11.75 8.77 -2.42
CA SER A 227 11.91 9.77 -3.48
C SER A 227 13.32 9.80 -4.07
N GLN A 228 14.32 9.35 -3.32
CA GLN A 228 15.74 9.35 -3.68
C GLN A 228 16.44 8.13 -3.08
N LEU A 229 17.67 7.87 -3.51
CA LEU A 229 18.55 6.87 -2.90
C LEU A 229 19.11 7.43 -1.59
N TRP A 230 18.56 6.99 -0.45
CA TRP A 230 19.02 7.32 0.89
C TRP A 230 19.26 6.03 1.67
N HIS A 231 20.20 6.08 2.61
CA HIS A 231 20.25 5.13 3.73
C HIS A 231 19.40 5.65 4.89
N VAL A 232 18.89 4.74 5.72
CA VAL A 232 18.06 5.11 6.88
C VAL A 232 18.83 6.03 7.83
N SER A 233 20.12 5.75 8.05
CA SER A 233 21.03 6.55 8.88
C SER A 233 21.15 8.00 8.37
N ASP A 234 21.33 8.19 7.06
CA ASP A 234 21.46 9.51 6.44
C ASP A 234 20.16 10.31 6.53
N ALA A 235 19.02 9.64 6.32
CA ALA A 235 17.70 10.28 6.40
C ALA A 235 17.36 10.68 7.86
N LEU A 236 17.69 9.83 8.83
CA LEU A 236 17.58 10.13 10.27
C LEU A 236 18.46 11.32 10.64
N HIS A 237 19.72 11.31 10.19
CA HIS A 237 20.66 12.40 10.45
C HIS A 237 20.16 13.72 9.84
N LYS A 238 19.68 13.68 8.59
CA LYS A 238 19.12 14.86 7.91
C LYS A 238 17.93 15.44 8.67
N PHE A 239 17.05 14.57 9.18
CA PHE A 239 15.91 15.02 9.98
C PHE A 239 16.36 15.60 11.33
N ALA A 240 17.31 14.97 12.01
CA ALA A 240 17.87 15.46 13.27
C ALA A 240 18.55 16.83 13.13
N GLN A 241 19.30 17.07 12.05
CA GLN A 241 19.87 18.38 11.75
C GLN A 241 18.80 19.45 11.54
N ALA A 242 17.73 19.12 10.80
CA ALA A 242 16.67 20.06 10.48
C ALA A 242 15.74 20.33 11.68
N ARG A 243 15.50 19.32 12.52
CA ARG A 243 14.58 19.38 13.66
C ARG A 243 15.20 18.69 14.88
N PRO A 244 16.20 19.30 15.55
CA PRO A 244 16.88 18.66 16.67
C PRO A 244 15.93 18.28 17.83
N PRO A 245 16.12 17.10 18.46
CA PRO A 245 17.15 16.10 18.19
C PRO A 245 16.80 15.08 17.08
N GLY A 246 15.68 15.28 16.38
CA GLY A 246 15.13 14.36 15.40
C GLY A 246 14.03 13.48 15.99
N ILE A 247 13.97 12.23 15.54
CA ILE A 247 13.15 11.19 16.17
C ILE A 247 13.88 10.73 17.44
N TYR A 248 13.18 10.72 18.57
CA TYR A 248 13.75 10.35 19.89
C TYR A 248 13.03 9.14 20.51
N LYS A 249 12.07 8.55 19.81
CA LYS A 249 11.42 7.29 20.17
C LYS A 249 12.14 6.13 19.47
N GLN A 250 12.59 5.15 20.24
CA GLN A 250 13.44 4.05 19.74
C GLN A 250 12.69 3.10 18.79
N ASP A 251 11.44 2.75 19.13
CA ASP A 251 10.53 1.94 18.33
C ASP A 251 10.32 2.52 16.91
N TYR A 252 10.33 3.85 16.77
CA TYR A 252 10.24 4.53 15.48
C TYR A 252 11.50 4.32 14.64
N ILE A 253 12.68 4.39 15.25
CA ILE A 253 13.96 4.22 14.57
C ILE A 253 14.14 2.76 14.14
N GLU A 254 13.86 1.82 15.06
CA GLU A 254 13.91 0.38 14.78
C GLU A 254 12.94 -0.01 13.67
N SER A 255 11.71 0.51 13.70
CA SER A 255 10.74 0.25 12.65
C SER A 255 11.21 0.73 11.27
N LEU A 256 11.89 1.89 11.19
CA LEU A 256 12.46 2.36 9.92
C LEU A 256 13.55 1.43 9.39
N TYR A 257 14.49 1.01 10.24
CA TYR A 257 15.55 0.07 9.85
C TYR A 257 14.98 -1.28 9.42
N MET A 258 14.02 -1.81 10.18
CA MET A 258 13.31 -3.05 9.86
C MET A 258 12.55 -2.95 8.53
N PHE A 259 11.83 -1.84 8.28
CA PHE A 259 11.08 -1.62 7.05
C PHE A 259 11.98 -1.58 5.81
N TYR A 260 13.16 -0.96 5.92
CA TYR A 260 14.10 -0.82 4.81
C TYR A 260 15.15 -1.94 4.75
N HIS A 261 15.07 -2.93 5.64
CA HIS A 261 15.98 -4.08 5.71
C HIS A 261 17.46 -3.66 5.83
N GLU A 262 17.70 -2.57 6.54
CA GLU A 262 19.03 -2.08 6.86
C GLU A 262 19.34 -2.45 8.32
N SER A 263 20.51 -3.03 8.57
CA SER A 263 20.98 -3.34 9.92
C SER A 263 22.06 -2.34 10.31
N PRO A 264 21.81 -1.40 11.24
CA PRO A 264 22.83 -0.48 11.70
C PRO A 264 23.83 -1.21 12.60
N GLU A 265 25.12 -0.89 12.49
CA GLU A 265 26.14 -1.41 13.42
C GLU A 265 25.89 -0.91 14.84
N ASN A 266 25.49 0.36 14.99
CA ASN A 266 25.11 0.97 16.26
C ASN A 266 23.83 1.78 16.07
N LEU A 267 22.73 1.36 16.72
CA LEU A 267 21.48 2.10 16.71
C LEU A 267 21.55 3.25 17.73
N PHE A 268 21.68 4.48 17.23
CA PHE A 268 21.67 5.67 18.07
C PHE A 268 20.25 6.23 18.19
N CYS A 269 19.71 6.23 19.40
CA CYS A 269 18.48 6.94 19.74
C CYS A 269 18.82 8.13 20.66
N PRO A 270 18.50 9.37 20.27
CA PRO A 270 18.74 10.51 21.14
C PRO A 270 17.82 10.45 22.37
N PRO A 271 18.25 11.01 23.52
CA PRO A 271 17.44 11.03 24.73
C PRO A 271 16.19 11.90 24.54
N THR A 272 15.12 11.58 25.29
CA THR A 272 13.91 12.40 25.32
C THR A 272 14.25 13.86 25.65
N PRO A 273 13.83 14.83 24.81
CA PRO A 273 14.11 16.24 25.02
C PRO A 273 13.59 16.74 26.38
N GLU A 274 14.34 17.65 27.00
CA GLU A 274 14.00 18.21 28.31
C GLU A 274 12.61 18.85 28.33
N TRP A 275 12.23 19.58 27.28
CA TRP A 275 10.90 20.19 27.15
C TRP A 275 9.74 19.20 27.13
N LYS A 276 9.98 17.90 26.91
CA LYS A 276 8.96 16.86 26.92
C LYS A 276 8.96 16.03 28.21
N ARG A 277 10.01 16.09 29.03
CA ARG A 277 10.04 15.32 30.28
C ARG A 277 8.95 15.83 31.21
N SER A 278 8.17 14.91 31.80
CA SER A 278 7.19 15.29 32.82
C SER A 278 7.94 15.90 34.01
N SER A 279 7.49 17.06 34.50
CA SER A 279 7.91 17.60 35.79
C SER A 279 7.33 16.82 36.96
N ASP A 280 6.28 16.04 36.70
CA ASP A 280 5.52 15.34 37.70
C ASP A 280 6.14 13.96 37.88
N LEU A 281 6.89 13.83 38.97
CA LEU A 281 7.20 12.56 39.59
C LEU A 281 5.95 12.11 40.35
N ASP A 282 5.56 10.85 40.20
CA ASP A 282 4.55 10.25 41.07
C ASP A 282 5.03 10.25 42.53
N LEU A 283 4.13 9.92 43.48
CA LEU A 283 4.45 9.86 44.91
C LEU A 283 5.57 8.85 45.26
N ASN A 284 6.05 8.07 44.29
CA ASN A 284 7.14 7.11 44.39
C ASN A 284 8.42 7.53 43.64
N GLY A 285 8.48 8.74 43.06
CA GLY A 285 9.65 9.25 42.34
C GLY A 285 9.80 8.71 40.92
N VAL A 286 8.73 8.18 40.32
CA VAL A 286 8.68 7.67 38.94
C VAL A 286 7.95 8.68 38.06
N ALA A 287 8.45 8.96 36.86
CA ALA A 287 7.79 9.89 35.93
C ALA A 287 6.33 9.45 35.64
N VAL A 288 5.36 10.35 35.82
CA VAL A 288 3.95 10.11 35.46
C VAL A 288 3.86 9.77 33.97
N GLN A 289 3.14 8.70 33.63
CA GLN A 289 2.92 8.30 32.23
C GLN A 289 2.05 9.34 31.51
N ASP A 290 2.56 9.88 30.40
CA ASP A 290 1.93 10.96 29.61
C ASP A 290 0.52 10.61 29.10
N ASP A 291 -0.53 11.32 29.55
CA ASP A 291 -1.93 11.17 29.07
C ASP A 291 -2.29 11.92 27.77
N ASP A 292 -1.27 12.36 27.04
CA ASP A 292 -1.33 13.42 26.02
C ASP A 292 -1.81 13.02 24.61
N ASP A 293 -2.23 11.77 24.41
CA ASP A 293 -2.74 11.27 23.12
C ASP A 293 -3.95 10.37 23.36
N ASP A 294 -5.14 10.87 23.00
CA ASP A 294 -6.45 10.21 23.08
C ASP A 294 -6.48 8.97 22.18
N GLY A 295 -5.99 7.86 22.69
CA GLY A 295 -6.07 6.54 22.08
C GLY A 295 -5.98 5.47 23.14
N ASP A 296 -7.03 4.65 23.24
CA ASP A 296 -7.08 3.47 24.09
C ASP A 296 -5.81 2.61 23.96
N THR A 297 -5.38 2.10 25.11
CA THR A 297 -4.23 1.22 25.28
C THR A 297 -4.47 -0.10 24.55
N ALA A 298 -4.04 -0.20 23.30
CA ALA A 298 -3.83 -1.49 22.66
C ALA A 298 -2.44 -1.98 23.05
N THR A 299 -2.39 -2.88 24.03
CA THR A 299 -1.20 -3.66 24.37
C THR A 299 -0.66 -4.33 23.10
N LEU A 300 0.61 -4.06 22.78
CA LEU A 300 1.37 -4.82 21.79
C LEU A 300 1.48 -6.27 22.29
N SER A 301 0.54 -7.12 21.87
CA SER A 301 0.80 -8.55 21.86
C SER A 301 1.95 -8.76 20.89
N HIS A 302 3.12 -9.14 21.40
CA HIS A 302 4.09 -9.87 20.61
C HIS A 302 3.35 -11.02 19.94
N GLU A 303 3.04 -10.90 18.65
CA GLU A 303 2.57 -12.02 17.85
C GLU A 303 3.71 -13.04 17.88
N HIS A 304 3.56 -14.02 18.78
CA HIS A 304 4.15 -15.33 18.61
C HIS A 304 3.90 -15.73 17.16
N MET A 305 4.93 -16.24 16.48
CA MET A 305 4.81 -16.93 15.19
C MET A 305 3.88 -18.14 15.37
N GLU A 306 2.58 -17.90 15.42
CA GLU A 306 1.61 -18.91 15.06
C GLU A 306 1.78 -19.14 13.57
N ASN A 307 1.75 -20.42 13.17
CA ASN A 307 1.78 -20.86 11.79
C ASN A 307 0.59 -20.24 11.03
N LYS A 308 0.76 -19.00 10.56
CA LYS A 308 -0.26 -18.30 9.78
C LYS A 308 -0.45 -19.10 8.51
N ILE A 309 -1.64 -19.69 8.37
CA ILE A 309 -2.02 -20.48 7.20
C ILE A 309 -1.92 -19.53 5.99
N ILE A 310 -0.94 -19.77 5.14
CA ILE A 310 -0.72 -18.98 3.91
C ILE A 310 -1.71 -19.52 2.87
N THR A 311 -2.58 -18.66 2.34
CA THR A 311 -3.52 -19.05 1.27
C THR A 311 -3.30 -18.21 0.00
N ASN A 312 -3.78 -18.73 -1.13
CA ASN A 312 -3.77 -18.05 -2.42
C ASN A 312 -4.76 -16.86 -2.48
N ASP A 313 -5.71 -16.81 -1.54
CA ASP A 313 -6.73 -15.76 -1.43
C ASP A 313 -6.30 -14.61 -0.50
N ASP A 314 -5.14 -14.72 0.14
CA ASP A 314 -4.60 -13.66 1.00
C ASP A 314 -4.41 -12.38 0.19
N VAL A 315 -4.77 -11.27 0.83
CA VAL A 315 -4.60 -9.94 0.27
C VAL A 315 -3.15 -9.48 0.46
N LEU A 316 -2.41 -9.35 -0.64
CA LEU A 316 -0.97 -9.06 -0.62
C LEU A 316 -0.67 -7.58 -0.82
N GLY A 317 0.22 -7.05 0.02
CA GLY A 317 0.66 -5.66 -0.03
C GLY A 317 -0.28 -4.67 0.66
N ASP A 318 0.21 -3.45 0.83
CA ASP A 318 -0.47 -2.37 1.53
C ASP A 318 -1.43 -1.62 0.60
N ALA A 319 -2.56 -1.15 1.13
CA ALA A 319 -3.46 -0.31 0.36
C ALA A 319 -2.80 1.03 0.00
N ILE A 320 -3.24 1.61 -1.12
CA ILE A 320 -2.80 2.93 -1.60
C ILE A 320 -3.99 3.84 -1.88
N PRO A 321 -3.82 5.18 -1.82
CA PRO A 321 -4.89 6.14 -2.08
C PRO A 321 -5.62 5.88 -3.39
N TYR A 322 -6.94 6.06 -3.38
CA TYR A 322 -7.80 5.80 -4.55
C TYR A 322 -7.35 6.59 -5.80
N ASP A 323 -7.07 7.89 -5.66
CA ASP A 323 -6.57 8.73 -6.76
C ASP A 323 -5.24 8.21 -7.34
N GLN A 324 -4.39 7.60 -6.49
CA GLN A 324 -3.17 6.96 -6.94
C GLN A 324 -3.49 5.72 -7.76
N GLN A 325 -4.42 4.87 -7.31
CA GLN A 325 -4.86 3.70 -8.06
C GLN A 325 -5.40 4.10 -9.44
N ASP A 326 -6.26 5.12 -9.50
CA ASP A 326 -6.82 5.59 -10.77
C ASP A 326 -5.75 6.11 -11.73
N SER A 327 -4.78 6.86 -11.21
CA SER A 327 -3.64 7.31 -12.01
C SER A 327 -2.83 6.13 -12.57
N LEU A 328 -2.59 5.10 -11.75
CA LEU A 328 -1.87 3.89 -12.17
C LEU A 328 -2.68 3.04 -13.16
N ARG A 329 -4.02 2.98 -13.03
CA ARG A 329 -4.91 2.32 -14.01
C ARG A 329 -4.76 2.94 -15.39
N LEU A 330 -4.78 4.27 -15.47
CA LEU A 330 -4.59 4.99 -16.74
C LEU A 330 -3.21 4.68 -17.36
N ILE A 331 -2.16 4.62 -16.55
CA ILE A 331 -0.82 4.22 -17.00
C ILE A 331 -0.84 2.79 -17.54
N CYS A 332 -1.48 1.84 -16.86
CA CYS A 332 -1.57 0.46 -17.35
C CYS A 332 -2.28 0.39 -18.71
N TYR A 333 -3.38 1.13 -18.91
CA TYR A 333 -4.04 1.19 -20.22
C TYR A 333 -3.12 1.75 -21.31
N GLN A 334 -2.36 2.81 -21.01
CA GLN A 334 -1.38 3.37 -21.94
C GLN A 334 -0.29 2.37 -22.31
N LEU A 335 0.29 1.67 -21.32
CA LEU A 335 1.33 0.67 -21.56
C LEU A 335 0.84 -0.52 -22.40
N LEU A 336 -0.46 -0.83 -22.32
CA LEU A 336 -1.11 -1.90 -23.07
C LEU A 336 -1.71 -1.43 -24.42
N ASP A 337 -1.49 -0.17 -24.81
CA ASP A 337 -2.06 0.44 -26.03
C ASP A 337 -3.60 0.32 -26.09
N LEU A 338 -4.24 0.45 -24.92
CA LEU A 338 -5.70 0.38 -24.77
C LEU A 338 -6.28 1.77 -24.55
N THR A 339 -7.38 2.07 -25.20
CA THR A 339 -8.17 3.28 -24.91
C THR A 339 -8.98 3.07 -23.64
N PRO A 340 -8.83 3.92 -22.59
CA PRO A 340 -9.65 3.82 -21.39
C PRO A 340 -11.14 3.95 -21.77
N SER A 341 -11.98 3.09 -21.20
CA SER A 341 -13.42 3.19 -21.45
C SER A 341 -13.96 4.45 -20.78
N VAL A 342 -14.49 5.39 -21.58
CA VAL A 342 -14.95 6.72 -21.12
C VAL A 342 -16.22 6.63 -20.26
N ARG A 343 -16.90 5.48 -20.23
CA ARG A 343 -18.20 5.29 -19.54
C ARG A 343 -18.33 3.92 -18.86
N GLY A 344 -17.41 3.58 -17.96
CA GLY A 344 -17.55 2.39 -17.12
C GLY A 344 -16.45 2.28 -16.06
N ASN A 345 -16.68 1.43 -15.06
CA ASN A 345 -15.64 1.06 -14.09
C ASN A 345 -14.41 0.53 -14.83
N ALA A 346 -13.22 0.94 -14.42
CA ALA A 346 -11.96 0.45 -14.99
C ALA A 346 -11.93 -1.08 -14.88
N ARG A 347 -11.83 -1.76 -16.03
CA ARG A 347 -11.74 -3.22 -16.12
C ARG A 347 -10.28 -3.64 -16.21
N PHE A 348 -9.96 -4.73 -15.53
CA PHE A 348 -8.64 -5.35 -15.63
C PHE A 348 -8.32 -5.63 -17.12
N PRO A 349 -7.17 -5.15 -17.63
CA PRO A 349 -6.89 -5.15 -19.07
C PRO A 349 -6.38 -6.50 -19.62
N GLY A 350 -6.12 -7.49 -18.76
CA GLY A 350 -5.69 -8.83 -19.16
C GLY A 350 -6.84 -9.83 -19.38
N SER A 351 -6.56 -10.88 -20.14
CA SER A 351 -7.49 -11.99 -20.41
C SER A 351 -7.83 -12.76 -19.14
N HIS A 352 -9.11 -12.90 -18.79
CA HIS A 352 -9.48 -13.74 -17.65
C HIS A 352 -9.42 -15.22 -18.03
N PRO A 353 -9.04 -16.12 -17.10
CA PRO A 353 -9.10 -17.55 -17.37
C PRO A 353 -10.53 -17.96 -17.70
N VAL A 354 -10.69 -18.71 -18.78
CA VAL A 354 -11.97 -19.29 -19.20
C VAL A 354 -11.95 -20.77 -18.85
N SER A 355 -12.94 -21.23 -18.08
CA SER A 355 -13.05 -22.65 -17.74
C SER A 355 -13.30 -23.46 -19.00
N LEU A 356 -12.52 -24.54 -19.18
CA LEU A 356 -12.74 -25.50 -20.24
C LEU A 356 -13.94 -26.39 -19.90
N ASN A 357 -15.14 -25.90 -20.17
CA ASN A 357 -16.41 -26.61 -20.02
C ASN A 357 -16.99 -26.97 -21.41
N ARG A 358 -18.08 -27.74 -21.43
CA ARG A 358 -18.73 -28.16 -22.69
C ARG A 358 -19.11 -26.98 -23.58
N ASP A 359 -19.57 -25.88 -22.99
CA ASP A 359 -19.98 -24.67 -23.71
C ASP A 359 -18.81 -23.98 -24.42
N ASN A 360 -17.61 -24.04 -23.83
CA ASN A 360 -16.40 -23.39 -24.33
C ASN A 360 -15.53 -24.29 -25.23
N LEU A 361 -15.83 -25.59 -25.35
CA LEU A 361 -15.05 -26.52 -26.19
C LEU A 361 -14.98 -26.08 -27.65
N GLN A 362 -16.01 -25.41 -28.15
CA GLN A 362 -16.05 -24.86 -29.51
C GLN A 362 -14.90 -23.88 -29.78
N LEU A 363 -14.38 -23.18 -28.75
CA LEU A 363 -13.25 -22.26 -28.89
C LEU A 363 -11.98 -22.98 -29.38
N LEU A 364 -11.75 -24.22 -28.93
CA LEU A 364 -10.60 -25.03 -29.33
C LEU A 364 -10.57 -25.34 -30.83
N ARG A 365 -11.74 -25.29 -31.50
CA ARG A 365 -11.85 -25.52 -32.94
C ARG A 365 -11.61 -24.26 -33.77
N GLN A 366 -11.72 -23.08 -33.15
CA GLN A 366 -11.69 -21.79 -33.85
C GLN A 366 -10.27 -21.22 -34.00
N ARG A 367 -9.31 -21.66 -33.16
CA ARG A 367 -7.94 -21.17 -33.17
C ARG A 367 -6.94 -22.28 -32.88
N TYR A 368 -5.69 -22.06 -33.29
CA TYR A 368 -4.58 -22.89 -32.84
C TYR A 368 -4.19 -22.51 -31.41
N TYR A 369 -4.04 -23.51 -30.56
CA TYR A 369 -3.65 -23.35 -29.16
C TYR A 369 -2.31 -24.04 -28.92
N TYR A 370 -1.53 -23.45 -28.03
CA TYR A 370 -0.35 -24.09 -27.45
C TYR A 370 -0.71 -24.61 -26.06
N ALA A 371 -0.34 -25.85 -25.77
CA ALA A 371 -0.48 -26.44 -24.44
C ALA A 371 0.82 -26.23 -23.66
N THR A 372 0.71 -25.73 -22.43
CA THR A 372 1.83 -25.57 -21.50
C THR A 372 1.39 -25.94 -20.09
N TRP A 373 2.36 -26.09 -19.19
CA TRP A 373 2.10 -26.24 -17.77
C TRP A 373 1.45 -24.95 -17.24
N LYS A 374 0.48 -25.11 -16.33
CA LYS A 374 -0.08 -24.02 -15.54
C LYS A 374 0.34 -24.23 -14.10
N ALA A 375 0.88 -23.19 -13.46
CA ALA A 375 1.08 -23.25 -12.02
C ALA A 375 -0.27 -23.18 -11.28
N ASP A 376 -0.32 -23.68 -10.04
CA ASP A 376 -1.51 -23.55 -9.20
C ASP A 376 -1.38 -22.32 -8.30
N GLY A 377 -1.74 -21.15 -8.82
CA GLY A 377 -1.67 -19.90 -8.10
C GLY A 377 -2.71 -18.85 -8.50
N THR A 378 -2.52 -17.65 -7.97
CA THR A 378 -3.38 -16.49 -8.24
C THR A 378 -2.65 -15.54 -9.19
N ARG A 379 -3.27 -15.23 -10.33
CA ARG A 379 -2.71 -14.25 -11.28
C ARG A 379 -2.63 -12.86 -10.65
N TYR A 380 -1.47 -12.23 -10.81
CA TYR A 380 -1.25 -10.81 -10.53
C TYR A 380 -0.46 -10.20 -11.70
N MET A 381 -0.64 -8.90 -11.94
CA MET A 381 0.38 -8.13 -12.64
C MET A 381 1.22 -7.37 -11.61
N MET A 382 2.48 -7.11 -11.94
CA MET A 382 3.39 -6.30 -11.14
C MET A 382 3.78 -5.05 -11.93
N LEU A 383 3.44 -3.88 -11.38
CA LEU A 383 3.86 -2.58 -11.91
C LEU A 383 5.00 -2.03 -11.06
N ILE A 384 6.15 -1.85 -11.68
CA ILE A 384 7.35 -1.28 -11.08
C ILE A 384 7.51 0.15 -11.57
N THR A 385 7.63 1.09 -10.63
CA THR A 385 7.80 2.52 -10.87
C THR A 385 9.01 3.03 -10.09
N THR A 386 9.49 4.24 -10.42
CA THR A 386 10.54 4.92 -9.64
C THR A 386 10.21 5.05 -8.15
N HIS A 387 8.92 5.09 -7.80
CA HIS A 387 8.45 5.40 -6.46
C HIS A 387 7.89 4.17 -5.71
N GLY A 388 7.78 3.02 -6.35
CA GLY A 388 6.98 1.91 -5.81
C GLY A 388 6.94 0.70 -6.71
N CYS A 389 6.80 -0.47 -6.09
CA CYS A 389 6.31 -1.66 -6.75
C CYS A 389 4.88 -1.93 -6.29
N TYR A 390 4.02 -2.33 -7.22
CA TYR A 390 2.60 -2.53 -6.99
C TYR A 390 2.16 -3.86 -7.58
N LEU A 391 1.48 -4.68 -6.78
CA LEU A 391 0.74 -5.84 -7.26
C LEU A 391 -0.66 -5.38 -7.71
N ILE A 392 -1.12 -5.95 -8.81
CA ILE A 392 -2.39 -5.67 -9.45
C ILE A 392 -3.17 -6.97 -9.50
N ASP A 393 -4.27 -7.04 -8.76
CA ASP A 393 -5.12 -8.23 -8.74
C ASP A 393 -6.09 -8.26 -9.94
N ARG A 394 -6.87 -9.34 -10.03
CA ARG A 394 -7.90 -9.53 -11.08
C ARG A 394 -9.05 -8.51 -11.00
N ASN A 395 -9.24 -7.86 -9.85
CA ASN A 395 -10.23 -6.80 -9.68
C ASN A 395 -9.67 -5.42 -10.10
N PHE A 396 -8.45 -5.39 -10.63
CA PHE A 396 -7.72 -4.18 -10.99
C PHE A 396 -7.49 -3.24 -9.79
N CYS A 397 -7.32 -3.84 -8.61
CA CYS A 397 -6.92 -3.18 -7.39
C CYS A 397 -5.40 -3.20 -7.28
N PHE A 398 -4.83 -2.06 -6.91
CA PHE A 398 -3.40 -1.87 -6.76
C PHE A 398 -3.04 -1.92 -5.28
N ARG A 399 -2.05 -2.73 -4.94
CA ARG A 399 -1.48 -2.80 -3.60
C ARG A 399 0.02 -2.64 -3.66
N ARG A 400 0.56 -1.78 -2.80
CA ARG A 400 1.99 -1.51 -2.75
C ARG A 400 2.69 -2.68 -2.08
N VAL A 401 3.78 -3.16 -2.68
CA VAL A 401 4.70 -4.09 -2.05
C VAL A 401 6.01 -3.38 -1.72
N GLN A 402 6.63 -3.79 -0.62
CA GLN A 402 7.85 -3.17 -0.10
C GLN A 402 9.07 -3.66 -0.87
N MET A 403 9.16 -3.26 -2.14
CA MET A 403 10.27 -3.60 -3.02
C MET A 403 10.71 -2.39 -3.86
N ARG A 404 11.98 -2.42 -4.22
CA ARG A 404 12.66 -1.46 -5.10
C ARG A 404 13.47 -2.24 -6.11
N PHE A 405 13.44 -1.77 -7.35
CA PHE A 405 14.13 -2.40 -8.48
C PHE A 405 15.09 -1.37 -9.08
N PRO A 406 16.33 -1.27 -8.58
CA PRO A 406 17.35 -0.42 -9.20
C PRO A 406 17.69 -0.94 -10.60
N LEU A 407 18.11 -0.04 -11.49
CA LEU A 407 18.68 -0.42 -12.77
C LEU A 407 20.04 -1.10 -12.55
N LYS A 408 20.55 -1.79 -13.59
CA LYS A 408 21.83 -2.52 -13.54
C LYS A 408 22.97 -1.68 -12.99
N ASN A 409 23.00 -0.41 -13.35
CA ASN A 409 23.82 0.60 -12.71
C ASN A 409 22.94 1.36 -11.71
N VAL A 410 23.21 1.20 -10.42
CA VAL A 410 22.40 1.83 -9.35
C VAL A 410 22.37 3.35 -9.47
N ASN A 411 23.42 3.94 -10.05
CA ASN A 411 23.51 5.39 -10.30
C ASN A 411 22.56 5.87 -11.42
N GLU A 412 22.07 4.96 -12.28
CA GLU A 412 21.06 5.27 -13.31
C GLU A 412 19.64 5.32 -12.73
N GLY A 413 19.47 4.97 -11.45
CA GLY A 413 18.21 5.07 -10.72
C GLY A 413 17.44 3.76 -10.68
N PHE A 414 16.10 3.87 -10.76
CA PHE A 414 15.18 2.75 -10.60
C PHE A 414 14.40 2.49 -11.88
N HIS A 415 13.97 1.25 -12.07
CA HIS A 415 13.01 0.90 -13.11
C HIS A 415 11.76 1.78 -13.02
N ASN A 416 11.25 2.20 -14.17
CA ASN A 416 10.11 3.10 -14.23
C ASN A 416 9.07 2.66 -15.27
N LEU A 417 7.85 2.35 -14.83
CA LEU A 417 6.77 1.88 -15.67
C LEU A 417 7.13 0.57 -16.39
N THR A 418 7.74 -0.35 -15.64
CA THR A 418 7.90 -1.75 -16.06
C THR A 418 6.69 -2.53 -15.59
N LEU A 419 5.98 -3.19 -16.50
CA LEU A 419 4.75 -3.94 -16.22
C LEU A 419 4.98 -5.41 -16.59
N ILE A 420 4.69 -6.30 -15.65
CA ILE A 420 4.97 -7.73 -15.78
C ILE A 420 3.72 -8.52 -15.41
N ASP A 421 3.33 -9.48 -16.23
CA ASP A 421 2.25 -10.43 -15.93
C ASP A 421 2.84 -11.71 -15.32
N GLY A 422 2.12 -12.31 -14.38
CA GLY A 422 2.60 -13.46 -13.66
C GLY A 422 1.58 -14.09 -12.72
N GLU A 423 2.05 -15.10 -11.99
CA GLU A 423 1.24 -15.88 -11.07
C GLU A 423 1.94 -15.99 -9.72
N MET A 424 1.20 -15.66 -8.66
CA MET A 424 1.64 -15.85 -7.29
C MET A 424 1.31 -17.28 -6.86
N ILE A 425 2.32 -18.04 -6.47
CA ILE A 425 2.18 -19.42 -6.00
C ILE A 425 2.66 -19.56 -4.56
N ILE A 426 2.23 -20.63 -3.91
CA ILE A 426 2.74 -21.04 -2.60
C ILE A 426 3.54 -22.32 -2.81
N ASP A 427 4.80 -22.30 -2.41
CA ASP A 427 5.69 -23.45 -2.47
C ASP A 427 6.09 -23.93 -1.10
N THR A 428 6.21 -25.24 -0.97
CA THR A 428 6.75 -25.87 0.22
C THR A 428 8.26 -26.02 0.07
N LEU A 429 9.02 -25.29 0.87
CA LEU A 429 10.48 -25.46 0.94
C LEU A 429 10.83 -26.45 2.07
N PRO A 430 11.75 -27.40 1.84
CA PRO A 430 12.08 -28.47 2.80
C PRO A 430 12.42 -27.99 4.22
N ASP A 431 13.04 -26.81 4.37
CA ASP A 431 13.58 -26.34 5.65
C ASP A 431 12.92 -25.06 6.20
N THR A 432 12.13 -24.35 5.38
CA THR A 432 11.60 -23.01 5.73
C THR A 432 10.09 -22.90 5.66
N GLY A 433 9.40 -24.01 5.39
CA GLY A 433 7.94 -24.07 5.30
C GLY A 433 7.40 -23.47 4.00
N LEU A 434 6.13 -23.05 4.05
CA LEU A 434 5.43 -22.47 2.92
C LEU A 434 5.97 -21.06 2.60
N LYS A 435 6.31 -20.80 1.34
CA LYS A 435 6.74 -19.49 0.84
C LYS A 435 5.97 -19.06 -0.40
N ARG A 436 5.75 -17.76 -0.51
CA ARG A 436 5.16 -17.14 -1.70
C ARG A 436 6.24 -16.83 -2.73
N ARG A 437 6.01 -17.26 -3.97
CA ARG A 437 6.88 -16.94 -5.11
C ARG A 437 6.04 -16.34 -6.24
N TYR A 438 6.52 -15.25 -6.81
CA TYR A 438 5.91 -14.66 -7.99
C TYR A 438 6.61 -15.20 -9.23
N LEU A 439 5.89 -16.02 -9.99
CA LEU A 439 6.35 -16.53 -11.28
C LEU A 439 6.04 -15.50 -12.36
N LEU A 440 7.08 -14.97 -13.01
CA LEU A 440 6.90 -14.05 -14.14
C LEU A 440 6.60 -14.88 -15.38
N TYR A 441 5.51 -14.52 -16.08
CA TYR A 441 5.12 -15.18 -17.31
C TYR A 441 5.48 -14.31 -18.51
N ASP A 442 5.00 -13.07 -18.53
CA ASP A 442 5.17 -12.17 -19.67
C ASP A 442 5.60 -10.78 -19.24
N LEU A 443 6.56 -10.20 -19.95
CA LEU A 443 6.90 -8.78 -19.84
C LEU A 443 6.00 -7.99 -20.77
N VAL A 444 5.23 -7.07 -20.22
CA VAL A 444 4.27 -6.23 -20.96
C VAL A 444 4.90 -4.91 -21.38
N ALA A 445 5.67 -4.31 -20.47
CA ALA A 445 6.41 -3.08 -20.73
C ALA A 445 7.71 -3.07 -19.93
N LEU A 446 8.76 -2.49 -20.51
CA LEU A 446 10.06 -2.29 -19.87
C LEU A 446 10.45 -0.83 -19.92
N ASN A 447 10.63 -0.22 -18.75
CA ASN A 447 11.03 1.18 -18.62
C ASN A 447 10.20 2.13 -19.50
N SER A 448 8.87 2.09 -19.35
CA SER A 448 7.88 2.87 -20.12
C SER A 448 7.70 2.45 -21.60
N ASN A 449 8.52 1.54 -22.11
CA ASN A 449 8.38 1.05 -23.49
C ASN A 449 7.50 -0.20 -23.51
N SER A 450 6.36 -0.12 -24.19
CA SER A 450 5.50 -1.28 -24.43
C SER A 450 6.21 -2.29 -25.33
N VAL A 451 6.17 -3.57 -24.97
CA VAL A 451 6.76 -4.66 -25.75
C VAL A 451 5.70 -5.61 -26.34
N ILE A 452 4.41 -5.29 -26.17
CA ILE A 452 3.27 -6.13 -26.59
C ILE A 452 3.19 -6.39 -28.10
N LYS A 453 3.82 -5.53 -28.93
CA LYS A 453 3.85 -5.65 -30.39
C LYS A 453 5.10 -6.35 -30.91
N ARG A 454 5.99 -6.83 -30.03
CA ARG A 454 7.19 -7.55 -30.43
C ARG A 454 6.84 -9.01 -30.71
N ASP A 455 7.48 -9.60 -31.71
CA ASP A 455 7.26 -11.01 -32.07
C ASP A 455 7.62 -11.93 -30.90
N TRP A 456 6.75 -12.92 -30.65
CA TRP A 456 6.88 -13.93 -29.58
C TRP A 456 8.28 -14.57 -29.55
N LEU A 457 8.86 -14.88 -30.72
CA LEU A 457 10.16 -15.56 -30.80
C LEU A 457 11.33 -14.72 -30.26
N VAL A 458 11.17 -13.41 -30.12
CA VAL A 458 12.19 -12.50 -29.55
C VAL A 458 12.00 -12.31 -28.03
N SER A 459 10.84 -12.70 -27.46
CA SER A 459 10.55 -12.54 -26.02
C SER A 459 11.05 -13.69 -25.14
N GLN A 460 11.54 -14.80 -25.73
CA GLN A 460 12.02 -15.97 -24.99
C GLN A 460 13.34 -15.77 -24.23
N ASP A 461 14.04 -14.65 -24.41
CA ASP A 461 15.27 -14.35 -23.66
C ASP A 461 15.02 -13.88 -22.21
N ILE A 462 13.76 -13.83 -21.76
CA ILE A 462 13.42 -13.57 -20.36
C ILE A 462 13.58 -14.87 -19.57
N LYS A 463 14.78 -15.07 -19.04
CA LYS A 463 15.07 -16.14 -18.08
C LYS A 463 14.16 -15.97 -16.86
N TYR A 464 13.58 -17.07 -16.36
CA TYR A 464 12.82 -17.12 -15.12
C TYR A 464 13.55 -16.39 -13.98
N VAL A 465 13.13 -15.17 -13.63
CA VAL A 465 13.62 -14.46 -12.45
C VAL A 465 12.73 -14.83 -11.27
N ASN A 466 13.28 -15.52 -10.28
CA ASN A 466 12.50 -15.87 -9.10
C ASN A 466 12.44 -14.66 -8.16
N ILE A 467 11.28 -14.00 -8.08
CA ILE A 467 11.04 -12.94 -7.10
C ILE A 467 10.32 -13.58 -5.90
N GLY A 468 11.09 -13.88 -4.86
CA GLY A 468 10.52 -14.30 -3.57
C GLY A 468 9.78 -13.14 -2.93
N ILE A 469 8.48 -13.32 -2.66
CA ILE A 469 7.67 -12.33 -1.95
C ILE A 469 7.35 -12.91 -0.58
N GLU A 470 8.29 -12.84 0.35
CA GLU A 470 8.08 -13.33 1.72
C GLU A 470 7.17 -12.37 2.50
N ASN A 471 6.36 -12.90 3.45
CA ASN A 471 5.49 -12.11 4.34
C ASN A 471 6.26 -11.12 5.25
N LYS A 472 7.60 -11.15 5.20
CA LYS A 472 8.57 -10.09 5.56
C LYS A 472 9.70 -10.18 4.52
N ILE A 473 9.86 -9.18 3.65
CA ILE A 473 10.63 -9.33 2.40
C ILE A 473 12.14 -9.32 2.64
N THR A 474 12.74 -10.50 2.76
CA THR A 474 14.19 -10.69 2.76
C THR A 474 14.77 -10.51 1.35
N ARG A 475 15.60 -9.47 1.19
CA ARG A 475 16.55 -9.18 0.08
C ARG A 475 16.00 -8.46 -1.15
N MET A 476 16.70 -7.36 -1.49
CA MET A 476 16.62 -6.72 -2.81
C MET A 476 16.88 -7.77 -3.91
N PRO A 477 16.00 -7.92 -4.90
CA PRO A 477 16.27 -8.80 -6.03
C PRO A 477 17.51 -8.29 -6.78
N LYS A 478 18.41 -9.21 -7.14
CA LYS A 478 19.50 -8.91 -8.09
C LYS A 478 18.83 -8.59 -9.42
N THR A 479 18.90 -7.31 -9.83
CA THR A 479 18.63 -6.74 -11.17
C THR A 479 17.71 -7.56 -12.09
N LEU A 480 16.55 -6.97 -12.42
CA LEU A 480 15.51 -7.57 -13.27
C LEU A 480 15.90 -7.59 -14.76
#